data_AF-A0A962R9C0-F1
#
_entry.id   AF-A0A962R9C0-F1
#
_cell.length_a   1.000
_cell.length_b   1.000
_cell.length_c   1.000
_cell.angle_alpha   90.00
_cell.angle_beta   90.00
_cell.angle_gamma   90.00
#
_symmetry.space_group_name_H-M   'P 1'
#
loop_
_entity.id
_entity.type
_entity.pdbx_description
1 polymer ?
#
loop_
_entity_poly.entity_id
_entity_poly.type
_entity_poly.pdbx_seq_one_letter_code
_entity_poly.pdbx_strand_id
1 'polypeptide(L)'
;LQERLAKLSGGVAVIKVGAATEVEMKEKKARVEDALHATRAAVEEGVVPGGGVALIRALAGIKDLKGDNHEQDMGINIARTAMAEPLRQIVSNAGEEASVVLNKVAEGEGNFGYNAGTGEYGDMVEMGILDPTKVTRSALQNAASVAGLMITTECMVAELPKDEPAVGGAGMDPMGGMGGMM
;
A
#
# COMPACT_ATOMS: atom_id res chain seq x y z
N LEU A 1 -27.74 -20.86 10.93
CA LEU A 1 -27.76 -21.11 12.39
C LEU A 1 -26.35 -21.12 12.97
N GLN A 2 -25.42 -21.89 12.40
CA GLN A 2 -24.00 -21.96 12.80
C GLN A 2 -23.29 -20.58 12.86
N GLU A 3 -23.43 -19.75 11.83
CA GLU A 3 -22.77 -18.42 11.79
C GLU A 3 -23.28 -17.46 12.89
N ARG A 4 -24.56 -17.58 13.27
CA ARG A 4 -25.14 -16.79 14.38
C ARG A 4 -24.69 -17.33 15.75
N LEU A 5 -24.57 -18.65 15.89
CA LEU A 5 -24.02 -19.30 17.09
C LEU A 5 -22.57 -18.86 17.30
N ALA A 6 -21.75 -18.87 16.24
CA ALA A 6 -20.35 -18.44 16.27
C ALA A 6 -20.18 -16.98 16.71
N LYS A 7 -21.06 -16.06 16.24
CA LYS A 7 -21.03 -14.65 16.67
C LYS A 7 -21.44 -14.46 18.14
N LEU A 8 -22.31 -15.32 18.67
CA LEU A 8 -22.74 -15.27 20.08
C LEU A 8 -21.72 -15.93 21.03
N SER A 9 -21.09 -17.03 20.60
CA SER A 9 -20.07 -17.74 21.40
C SER A 9 -18.66 -17.16 21.26
N GLY A 10 -18.38 -16.45 20.16
CA GLY A 10 -17.04 -16.02 19.77
C GLY A 10 -16.43 -14.89 20.60
N GLY A 11 -17.23 -14.23 21.46
CA GLY A 11 -16.76 -13.12 22.30
C GLY A 11 -16.25 -11.92 21.50
N VAL A 12 -15.86 -10.85 22.21
CA VAL A 12 -15.23 -9.65 21.62
C VAL A 12 -13.98 -9.33 22.40
N ALA A 13 -12.82 -9.38 21.73
CA ALA A 13 -11.57 -8.90 22.29
C ALA A 13 -11.47 -7.38 22.13
N VAL A 14 -11.16 -6.67 23.22
CA VAL A 14 -11.02 -5.21 23.23
C VAL A 14 -9.56 -4.85 23.49
N ILE A 15 -8.95 -4.13 22.55
CA ILE A 15 -7.57 -3.64 22.67
C ILE A 15 -7.60 -2.18 23.11
N LYS A 16 -6.98 -1.86 24.25
CA LYS A 16 -6.87 -0.50 24.79
C LYS A 16 -5.44 0.01 24.54
N VAL A 17 -5.31 1.08 23.76
CA VAL A 17 -4.02 1.68 23.41
C VAL A 17 -3.75 2.90 24.29
N GLY A 18 -2.57 2.95 24.90
CA GLY A 18 -2.11 4.09 25.72
C GLY A 18 -0.86 4.76 25.14
N ALA A 19 -0.74 6.07 25.36
CA ALA A 19 0.41 6.90 25.03
C ALA A 19 0.52 8.11 25.99
N ALA A 20 1.61 8.88 25.88
CA ALA A 20 1.87 10.03 26.76
C ALA A 20 1.06 11.27 26.37
N THR A 21 0.75 11.44 25.07
CA THR A 21 -0.11 12.52 24.56
C THR A 21 -1.28 11.97 23.75
N GLU A 22 -2.34 12.77 23.57
CA GLU A 22 -3.50 12.37 22.78
C GLU A 22 -3.14 12.14 21.30
N VAL A 23 -2.23 12.94 20.75
CA VAL A 23 -1.75 12.83 19.37
C VAL A 23 -1.05 11.49 19.16
N GLU A 24 -0.12 11.13 20.05
CA GLU A 24 0.56 9.84 20.01
C GLU A 24 -0.40 8.68 20.23
N MET A 25 -1.41 8.83 21.09
CA MET A 25 -2.41 7.80 21.33
C MET A 25 -3.20 7.51 20.05
N LYS A 26 -3.60 8.55 19.31
CA LYS A 26 -4.31 8.40 18.03
C LYS A 26 -3.44 7.72 16.97
N GLU A 27 -2.17 8.14 16.83
CA GLU A 27 -1.23 7.53 15.89
C GLU A 27 -0.96 6.06 16.22
N LYS A 28 -0.68 5.76 17.50
CA LYS A 28 -0.42 4.39 17.94
C LYS A 28 -1.65 3.51 17.82
N LYS A 29 -2.84 4.05 18.06
CA LYS A 29 -4.10 3.34 17.85
C LYS A 29 -4.28 2.98 16.37
N ALA A 30 -4.06 3.93 15.46
CA ALA A 30 -4.11 3.68 14.01
C ALA A 30 -3.14 2.58 13.60
N ARG A 31 -1.87 2.64 14.07
CA ARG A 31 -0.88 1.58 13.82
C ARG A 31 -1.31 0.20 14.32
N VAL A 32 -1.97 0.13 15.47
CA VAL A 32 -2.49 -1.14 16.02
C VAL A 32 -3.64 -1.68 15.17
N GLU A 33 -4.52 -0.81 14.69
CA GLU A 33 -5.60 -1.19 13.77
C GLU A 33 -5.04 -1.70 12.44
N ASP A 34 -4.04 -1.01 11.87
CA ASP A 34 -3.36 -1.43 10.64
C ASP A 34 -2.68 -2.80 10.81
N ALA A 35 -1.94 -2.99 11.90
CA ALA A 35 -1.28 -4.26 12.21
C ALA A 35 -2.28 -5.41 12.41
N LEU A 36 -3.43 -5.14 13.05
CA LEU A 36 -4.49 -6.11 13.22
C LEU A 36 -5.06 -6.56 11.87
N HIS A 37 -5.32 -5.62 10.96
CA HIS A 37 -5.83 -5.93 9.62
C HIS A 37 -4.80 -6.66 8.77
N ALA A 38 -3.53 -6.26 8.81
CA ALA A 38 -2.43 -6.94 8.12
C ALA A 38 -2.26 -8.38 8.62
N THR A 39 -2.33 -8.60 9.93
CA THR A 39 -2.22 -9.94 10.53
C THR A 39 -3.38 -10.84 10.11
N ARG A 40 -4.62 -10.32 10.06
CA ARG A 40 -5.77 -11.07 9.55
C ARG A 40 -5.57 -11.46 8.09
N ALA A 41 -5.10 -10.52 7.26
CA ALA A 41 -4.80 -10.79 5.86
C ALA A 41 -3.70 -11.86 5.68
N ALA A 42 -2.67 -11.84 6.54
CA ALA A 42 -1.60 -12.83 6.55
C ALA A 42 -2.10 -14.23 6.94
N VAL A 43 -3.05 -14.31 7.88
CA VAL A 43 -3.67 -15.59 8.27
C VAL A 43 -4.54 -16.15 7.14
N GLU A 44 -5.20 -15.29 6.36
CA GLU A 44 -6.09 -15.70 5.26
C GLU A 44 -5.33 -16.19 4.01
N GLU A 45 -4.33 -15.44 3.53
CA GLU A 45 -3.66 -15.71 2.24
C GLU A 45 -2.15 -15.98 2.38
N GLY A 46 -1.62 -16.08 3.61
CA GLY A 46 -0.20 -16.27 3.87
C GLY A 46 0.63 -15.00 3.73
N VAL A 47 1.95 -15.18 3.72
CA VAL A 47 2.95 -14.11 3.63
C VAL A 47 3.93 -14.36 2.48
N VAL A 48 4.51 -13.27 1.98
CA VAL A 48 5.54 -13.24 0.93
C VAL A 48 6.73 -12.38 1.39
N PRO A 49 7.93 -12.54 0.80
CA PRO A 49 9.06 -11.66 1.12
C PRO A 49 8.73 -10.21 0.77
N GLY A 50 8.83 -9.33 1.78
CA GLY A 50 8.47 -7.92 1.65
C GLY A 50 9.52 -7.09 0.92
N GLY A 51 9.47 -5.77 1.08
CA GLY A 51 10.44 -4.85 0.46
C GLY A 51 10.37 -4.81 -1.07
N GLY A 52 9.21 -5.17 -1.64
CA GLY A 52 9.00 -5.24 -3.09
C GLY A 52 9.59 -6.50 -3.76
N VAL A 53 10.27 -7.38 -3.01
CA VAL A 53 10.90 -8.60 -3.56
C VAL A 53 9.88 -9.53 -4.18
N ALA A 54 8.71 -9.73 -3.54
CA ALA A 54 7.64 -10.58 -4.09
C ALA A 54 7.22 -10.19 -5.52
N LEU A 55 7.15 -8.89 -5.82
CA LEU A 55 6.81 -8.42 -7.17
C LEU A 55 7.95 -8.68 -8.17
N ILE A 56 9.21 -8.52 -7.76
CA ILE A 56 10.37 -8.87 -8.59
C ILE A 56 10.39 -10.37 -8.90
N ARG A 57 10.04 -11.22 -7.94
CA ARG A 57 9.91 -12.68 -8.18
C ARG A 57 8.75 -13.01 -9.10
N ALA A 58 7.62 -12.30 -8.96
CA ALA A 58 6.50 -12.45 -9.88
C ALA A 58 6.88 -12.06 -11.32
N LEU A 59 7.72 -11.04 -11.51
CA LEU A 59 8.25 -10.66 -12.84
C LEU A 59 9.02 -11.79 -13.51
N ALA A 60 9.86 -12.51 -12.75
CA ALA A 60 10.59 -13.66 -13.28
C ALA A 60 9.65 -14.77 -13.77
N GLY A 61 8.52 -14.97 -13.08
CA GLY A 61 7.49 -15.95 -13.46
C GLY A 61 6.72 -15.59 -14.73
N ILE A 62 6.66 -14.31 -15.11
CA ILE A 62 5.95 -13.81 -16.31
C ILE A 62 6.89 -13.28 -17.40
N LYS A 63 8.17 -13.64 -17.36
CA LYS A 63 9.18 -13.13 -18.31
C LYS A 63 8.83 -13.42 -19.78
N ASP A 64 8.20 -14.57 -20.04
CA ASP A 64 7.87 -15.04 -21.39
C ASP A 64 6.44 -14.66 -21.82
N LEU A 65 5.71 -13.90 -20.99
CA LEU A 65 4.36 -13.42 -21.31
C LEU A 65 4.41 -12.47 -22.52
N LYS A 66 3.55 -12.74 -23.51
CA LYS A 66 3.37 -11.93 -24.72
C LYS A 66 1.88 -11.69 -24.95
N GLY A 67 1.59 -10.54 -25.55
CA GLY A 67 0.24 -10.21 -26.01
C GLY A 67 -0.05 -10.76 -27.41
N ASP A 68 -1.28 -10.55 -27.86
CA ASP A 68 -1.73 -10.91 -29.21
C ASP A 68 -1.16 -9.96 -30.28
N ASN A 69 -0.78 -8.74 -29.88
CA ASN A 69 -0.26 -7.71 -30.75
C ASN A 69 0.79 -6.82 -30.04
N HIS A 70 1.43 -5.95 -30.82
CA HIS A 70 2.50 -5.08 -30.31
C HIS A 70 2.04 -4.09 -29.23
N GLU A 71 0.79 -3.62 -29.30
CA GLU A 71 0.24 -2.67 -28.32
C GLU A 71 0.05 -3.35 -26.95
N GLN A 72 -0.42 -4.60 -26.96
CA GLN A 72 -0.52 -5.42 -25.74
C GLN A 72 0.87 -5.74 -25.15
N ASP A 73 1.87 -6.04 -26.00
CA ASP A 73 3.26 -6.22 -25.53
C ASP A 73 3.79 -4.96 -24.84
N MET A 74 3.47 -3.77 -25.37
CA MET A 74 3.82 -2.50 -24.74
C MET A 74 3.13 -2.34 -23.38
N GLY A 75 1.84 -2.67 -23.27
CA GLY A 75 1.10 -2.66 -22.01
C GLY A 75 1.69 -3.61 -20.95
N ILE A 76 2.07 -4.82 -21.36
CA ILE A 76 2.76 -5.78 -20.48
C ILE A 76 4.09 -5.19 -19.98
N ASN A 77 4.87 -4.54 -20.85
CA ASN A 77 6.14 -3.93 -20.45
C ASN A 77 5.97 -2.75 -19.48
N ILE A 78 4.89 -1.97 -19.61
CA ILE A 78 4.53 -0.93 -18.64
C ILE A 78 4.26 -1.56 -17.27
N ALA A 79 3.43 -2.60 -17.22
CA ALA A 79 3.15 -3.31 -15.97
C ALA A 79 4.42 -3.93 -15.36
N ARG A 80 5.29 -4.52 -16.19
CA ARG A 80 6.58 -5.07 -15.74
C ARG A 80 7.45 -4.00 -15.08
N THR A 81 7.53 -2.82 -15.68
CA THR A 81 8.28 -1.69 -15.14
C THR A 81 7.68 -1.21 -13.82
N ALA A 82 6.36 -1.05 -13.76
CA ALA A 82 5.64 -0.59 -12.57
C ALA A 82 5.81 -1.53 -11.37
N MET A 83 5.84 -2.84 -11.58
CA MET A 83 6.03 -3.83 -10.51
C MET A 83 7.41 -3.74 -9.83
N ALA A 84 8.40 -3.15 -10.48
CA ALA A 84 9.72 -2.90 -9.92
C ALA A 84 9.80 -1.61 -9.08
N GLU A 85 8.87 -0.67 -9.28
CA GLU A 85 8.90 0.65 -8.65
C GLU A 85 8.81 0.62 -7.11
N PRO A 86 8.04 -0.27 -6.46
CA PRO A 86 8.01 -0.31 -4.99
C PRO A 86 9.40 -0.53 -4.37
N LEU A 87 10.20 -1.45 -4.93
CA LEU A 87 11.56 -1.69 -4.47
C LEU A 87 12.45 -0.47 -4.74
N ARG A 88 12.36 0.12 -5.95
CA ARG A 88 13.14 1.31 -6.30
C ARG A 88 12.86 2.47 -5.35
N GLN A 89 11.59 2.72 -5.05
CA GLN A 89 11.18 3.79 -4.16
C GLN A 89 11.70 3.57 -2.74
N ILE A 90 11.64 2.35 -2.22
CA ILE A 90 12.17 1.99 -0.90
C ILE A 90 13.68 2.26 -0.85
N VAL A 91 14.42 1.81 -1.86
CA VAL A 91 15.89 1.98 -1.92
C VAL A 91 16.27 3.46 -2.07
N SER A 92 15.55 4.21 -2.92
CA SER A 92 15.78 5.65 -3.10
C SER A 92 15.48 6.44 -1.82
N ASN A 93 14.44 6.07 -1.07
CA ASN A 93 14.15 6.67 0.23
C ASN A 93 15.24 6.38 1.28
N ALA A 94 15.97 5.27 1.13
CA ALA A 94 17.14 4.95 1.95
C ALA A 94 18.44 5.67 1.48
N GLY A 95 18.40 6.42 0.38
CA GLY A 95 19.55 7.15 -0.16
C GLY A 95 20.51 6.32 -1.01
N GLU A 96 20.08 5.12 -1.42
CA GLU A 96 20.91 4.14 -2.14
C GLU A 96 20.56 4.07 -3.63
N GLU A 97 21.46 3.51 -4.43
CA GLU A 97 21.27 3.42 -5.89
C GLU A 97 20.30 2.29 -6.26
N ALA A 98 19.05 2.65 -6.51
CA ALA A 98 17.93 1.74 -6.82
C ALA A 98 18.24 0.74 -7.95
N SER A 99 18.94 1.16 -9.00
CA SER A 99 19.28 0.31 -10.15
C SER A 99 20.21 -0.84 -9.76
N VAL A 100 21.20 -0.57 -8.91
CA VAL A 100 22.18 -1.56 -8.46
C VAL A 100 21.50 -2.59 -7.55
N VAL A 101 20.69 -2.11 -6.59
CA VAL A 101 19.97 -2.98 -5.67
C VAL A 101 18.96 -3.85 -6.41
N LEU A 102 18.18 -3.27 -7.32
CA LEU A 102 17.19 -4.00 -8.10
C LEU A 102 17.83 -5.12 -8.91
N ASN A 103 18.93 -4.85 -9.62
CA ASN A 103 19.62 -5.87 -10.42
C ASN A 103 20.11 -7.02 -9.54
N LYS A 104 20.73 -6.70 -8.40
CA LYS A 104 21.23 -7.72 -7.46
C LYS A 104 20.10 -8.53 -6.84
N VAL A 105 18.96 -7.92 -6.51
CA VAL A 105 17.78 -8.65 -6.04
C VAL A 105 17.21 -9.52 -7.15
N ALA A 106 17.14 -9.03 -8.39
CA ALA A 106 16.62 -9.78 -9.54
C ALA A 106 17.46 -11.01 -9.89
N GLU A 107 18.78 -10.96 -9.71
CA GLU A 107 19.71 -12.09 -9.88
C GLU A 107 19.59 -13.15 -8.78
N GLY A 108 19.07 -12.78 -7.60
CA GLY A 108 18.84 -13.71 -6.50
C GLY A 108 17.56 -14.54 -6.66
N GLU A 109 17.43 -15.56 -5.80
CA GLU A 109 16.31 -16.50 -5.81
C GLU A 109 15.55 -16.51 -4.47
N GLY A 110 14.33 -17.05 -4.50
CA GLY A 110 13.49 -17.19 -3.31
C GLY A 110 13.30 -15.86 -2.57
N ASN A 111 13.58 -15.88 -1.27
CA ASN A 111 13.39 -14.74 -0.36
C ASN A 111 14.57 -13.76 -0.35
N PHE A 112 15.61 -13.98 -1.16
CA PHE A 112 16.76 -13.08 -1.18
C PHE A 112 16.33 -11.66 -1.56
N GLY A 113 16.70 -10.67 -0.75
CA GLY A 113 16.30 -9.29 -0.91
C GLY A 113 17.26 -8.29 -0.28
N TYR A 114 16.83 -7.04 -0.25
CA TYR A 114 17.57 -5.94 0.34
C TYR A 114 16.80 -5.34 1.51
N ASN A 115 17.42 -5.32 2.68
CA ASN A 115 16.89 -4.68 3.87
C ASN A 115 17.30 -3.21 3.89
N ALA A 116 16.37 -2.33 3.49
CA ALA A 116 16.61 -0.89 3.48
C ALA A 116 16.79 -0.26 4.88
N GLY A 117 16.44 -0.97 5.96
CA GLY A 117 16.66 -0.49 7.33
C GLY A 117 18.11 -0.67 7.80
N THR A 118 18.82 -1.69 7.31
CA THR A 118 20.22 -1.99 7.69
C THR A 118 21.22 -1.79 6.56
N GLY A 119 20.76 -1.74 5.31
CA GLY A 119 21.62 -1.70 4.11
C GLY A 119 22.17 -3.07 3.68
N GLU A 120 21.66 -4.16 4.25
CA GLU A 120 22.19 -5.51 4.04
C GLU A 120 21.32 -6.35 3.10
N TYR A 121 21.94 -7.32 2.44
CA TYR A 121 21.25 -8.31 1.62
C TYR A 121 21.10 -9.62 2.39
N GLY A 122 19.98 -10.32 2.23
CA GLY A 122 19.74 -11.59 2.90
C GLY A 122 18.36 -12.16 2.63
N ASP A 123 17.96 -13.17 3.41
CA ASP A 123 16.61 -13.70 3.38
C ASP A 123 15.64 -12.74 4.10
N MET A 124 14.69 -12.17 3.33
CA MET A 124 13.73 -11.20 3.85
C MET A 124 12.79 -11.80 4.91
N VAL A 125 12.47 -13.09 4.82
CA VAL A 125 11.62 -13.79 5.78
C VAL A 125 12.37 -13.99 7.09
N GLU A 126 13.63 -14.41 7.04
CA GLU A 126 14.48 -14.56 8.24
C GLU A 126 14.76 -13.20 8.91
N MET A 127 14.86 -12.13 8.14
CA MET A 127 14.98 -10.76 8.63
C MET A 127 13.66 -10.17 9.17
N GLY A 128 12.54 -10.92 9.07
CA GLY A 128 11.23 -10.49 9.55
C GLY A 128 10.54 -9.43 8.67
N ILE A 129 11.01 -9.23 7.44
CA ILE A 129 10.44 -8.31 6.46
C ILE A 129 9.45 -9.08 5.59
N LEU A 130 8.20 -9.09 6.06
CA LEU A 130 7.12 -9.90 5.51
C LEU A 130 5.96 -9.01 5.10
N ASP A 131 5.42 -9.25 3.91
CA ASP A 131 4.17 -8.65 3.47
C ASP A 131 3.09 -9.74 3.40
N PRO A 132 1.85 -9.48 3.88
CA PRO A 132 0.74 -10.39 3.62
C PRO A 132 0.49 -10.52 2.12
N THR A 133 0.31 -11.74 1.60
CA THR A 133 0.10 -11.98 0.16
C THR A 133 -1.05 -11.16 -0.40
N LYS A 134 -2.14 -11.07 0.37
CA LYS A 134 -3.34 -10.30 0.04
C LYS A 134 -3.03 -8.81 -0.17
N VAL A 135 -2.10 -8.24 0.60
CA VAL A 135 -1.73 -6.83 0.51
C VAL A 135 -1.01 -6.58 -0.82
N THR A 136 0.03 -7.36 -1.13
CA THR A 136 0.78 -7.22 -2.39
C THR A 136 -0.11 -7.43 -3.61
N ARG A 137 -0.96 -8.48 -3.59
CA ARG A 137 -1.90 -8.78 -4.67
C ARG A 137 -2.93 -7.67 -4.87
N SER A 138 -3.59 -7.24 -3.79
CA SER A 138 -4.66 -6.23 -3.86
C SER A 138 -4.11 -4.87 -4.29
N ALA A 139 -2.89 -4.51 -3.84
CA ALA A 139 -2.23 -3.29 -4.27
C ALA A 139 -2.03 -3.25 -5.79
N LEU A 140 -1.48 -4.34 -6.36
CA LEU A 140 -1.27 -4.44 -7.81
C LEU A 140 -2.60 -4.42 -8.59
N GLN A 141 -3.60 -5.18 -8.15
CA GLN A 141 -4.90 -5.27 -8.82
C GLN A 141 -5.65 -3.93 -8.81
N ASN A 142 -5.69 -3.25 -7.66
CA ASN A 142 -6.38 -1.96 -7.54
C ASN A 142 -5.66 -0.86 -8.33
N ALA A 143 -4.32 -0.84 -8.29
CA ALA A 143 -3.53 0.11 -9.08
C ALA A 143 -3.73 -0.10 -10.59
N ALA A 144 -3.68 -1.36 -11.06
CA ALA A 144 -3.94 -1.70 -12.45
C ALA A 144 -5.37 -1.35 -12.88
N SER A 145 -6.36 -1.56 -12.00
CA SER A 145 -7.76 -1.21 -12.27
C SER A 145 -7.95 0.28 -12.48
N VAL A 146 -7.40 1.12 -11.59
CA VAL A 146 -7.52 2.58 -11.74
C VAL A 146 -6.74 3.07 -12.95
N ALA A 147 -5.53 2.56 -13.18
CA ALA A 147 -4.74 2.92 -14.36
C ALA A 147 -5.45 2.56 -15.66
N GLY A 148 -6.04 1.36 -15.75
CA GLY A 148 -6.82 0.93 -16.91
C GLY A 148 -8.02 1.84 -17.18
N LEU A 149 -8.78 2.19 -16.13
CA LEU A 149 -9.90 3.13 -16.24
C LEU A 149 -9.44 4.49 -16.78
N MET A 150 -8.37 5.05 -16.21
CA MET A 150 -7.84 6.35 -16.63
C MET A 150 -7.32 6.35 -18.07
N ILE A 151 -6.60 5.31 -18.50
CA ILE A 151 -6.07 5.19 -19.87
C ILE A 151 -7.19 5.17 -20.90
N THR A 152 -8.34 4.58 -20.57
CA THR A 152 -9.51 4.48 -21.46
C THR A 152 -10.50 5.64 -21.31
N THR A 153 -10.21 6.64 -20.48
CA THR A 153 -11.11 7.76 -20.23
C THR A 153 -10.94 8.84 -21.30
N GLU A 154 -11.92 8.95 -22.19
CA GLU A 154 -11.92 9.94 -23.28
C GLU A 154 -12.45 11.32 -22.87
N CYS A 155 -13.22 11.43 -21.77
CA CYS A 155 -13.84 12.67 -21.35
C CYS A 155 -13.99 12.75 -19.82
N MET A 156 -13.74 13.94 -19.27
CA MET A 156 -14.03 14.28 -17.88
C MET A 156 -14.86 15.55 -17.85
N VAL A 157 -15.92 15.55 -17.04
CA VAL A 157 -16.79 16.73 -16.82
C VAL A 157 -16.65 17.14 -15.37
N ALA A 158 -16.38 18.43 -15.14
CA ALA A 158 -16.23 19.02 -13.82
C ALA A 158 -17.11 20.27 -13.69
N GLU A 159 -17.51 20.58 -12.45
CA GLU A 159 -18.15 21.86 -12.13
C GLU A 159 -17.14 23.00 -12.27
N LEU A 160 -17.64 24.21 -12.54
CA LEU A 160 -16.79 25.40 -12.52
C LEU A 160 -16.22 25.61 -11.10
N PRO A 161 -14.96 26.10 -10.99
CA PRO A 161 -14.43 26.53 -9.71
C PRO A 161 -15.41 27.50 -9.05
N LYS A 162 -15.79 27.24 -7.81
CA LYS A 162 -16.60 28.17 -7.05
C LYS A 162 -15.72 29.35 -6.61
N ASP A 163 -16.20 30.57 -6.82
CA ASP A 163 -15.65 31.78 -6.20
C ASP A 163 -16.04 31.81 -4.70
N GLU A 164 -15.65 30.80 -3.95
CA GLU A 164 -15.66 30.86 -2.49
C GLU A 164 -14.31 31.43 -2.06
N PRO A 165 -14.27 32.51 -1.25
CA PRO A 165 -13.00 33.01 -0.74
C PRO A 165 -12.30 31.86 -0.03
N ALA A 166 -11.07 31.56 -0.46
CA ALA A 166 -10.22 30.59 0.19
C ALA A 166 -10.15 30.95 1.67
N VAL A 167 -10.86 30.20 2.51
CA VAL A 167 -10.75 30.33 3.97
C VAL A 167 -9.39 29.74 4.33
N GLY A 168 -8.36 30.56 4.15
CA GLY A 168 -7.05 30.34 4.73
C GLY A 168 -7.23 30.19 6.23
N GLY A 169 -6.76 29.06 6.76
CA GLY A 169 -6.66 28.88 8.19
C GLY A 169 -5.73 29.93 8.79
N ALA A 170 -6.24 30.69 9.76
CA ALA A 170 -5.53 31.19 10.93
C ALA A 170 -6.46 32.12 11.72
N GLY A 171 -6.83 31.74 12.94
CA GLY A 171 -7.41 32.67 13.90
C GLY A 171 -8.66 32.16 14.61
N MET A 172 -8.45 31.46 15.73
CA MET A 172 -9.26 31.70 16.93
C MET A 172 -9.32 33.22 17.16
N ASP A 173 -10.52 33.81 17.27
CA ASP A 173 -11.07 34.21 18.58
C ASP A 173 -12.53 34.73 18.43
N PRO A 174 -13.27 35.00 19.53
CA PRO A 174 -14.66 34.64 19.65
C PRO A 174 -15.55 35.88 19.51
N MET A 175 -16.83 35.72 19.21
CA MET A 175 -17.92 36.61 19.64
C MET A 175 -19.06 36.54 18.63
N GLY A 176 -20.23 36.22 19.17
CA GLY A 176 -21.39 37.07 18.99
C GLY A 176 -22.21 36.82 17.74
N GLY A 177 -23.45 36.40 17.95
CA GLY A 177 -24.47 36.56 16.92
C GLY A 177 -25.61 35.58 16.97
N MET A 178 -26.28 35.48 18.11
CA MET A 178 -27.63 34.94 18.16
C MET A 178 -28.58 35.87 17.41
N GLY A 179 -29.47 35.31 16.58
CA GLY A 179 -30.59 36.01 15.92
C GLY A 179 -30.34 36.28 14.44
N GLY A 180 -31.26 36.05 13.50
CA GLY A 180 -32.65 35.59 13.53
C GLY A 180 -33.06 35.38 12.06
N MET A 181 -33.99 34.46 11.80
CA MET A 181 -35.35 34.81 11.37
C MET A 181 -35.49 35.21 9.89
N MET A 182 -35.62 34.19 9.02
CA MET A 182 -36.78 33.89 8.16
C MET A 182 -36.40 32.78 7.17
#